data_AF-A0A418SZD6-F1
#
_entry.id   AF-A0A418SZD6-F1
#
_cell.length_a   1.000
_cell.length_b   1.000
_cell.length_c   1.000
_cell.angle_alpha   90.00
_cell.angle_beta   90.00
_cell.angle_gamma   90.00
#
_symmetry.space_group_name_H-M   'P 1'
#
loop_
_entity.id
_entity.type
_entity.pdbx_description
1 polymer ?
#
loop_
_entity_poly.entity_id
_entity_poly.type
_entity_poly.pdbx_seq_one_letter_code
_entity_poly.pdbx_strand_id
1 'polypeptide(L)'
;MENLIKNIIYSSIQNFFKNENDFFDYTSQTGMTEWNLTHHLCNELSKYIFWLNNEVDVAKRNYENKRPDIIFHKRRTNKFNLLVVEAKKNCNDKRQDMNKLKMNWMMKPLSYRFGVYINIWGNQQYEAILIKRNGEEIQINETNSKYIASAIIKDQFKDSIKKVMEEIGIDPSREPLEKLLEEKLDKEVLRVFSLEEWNIR
;
A
#
# COMPACT_ATOMS: atom_id res chain seq x y z
N MET A 1 -6.94 -2.75 11.17
CA MET A 1 -6.24 -2.24 9.96
C MET A 1 -5.12 -3.16 9.47
N GLU A 2 -4.21 -3.61 10.34
CA GLU A 2 -3.05 -4.42 9.93
C GLU A 2 -3.42 -5.64 9.07
N ASN A 3 -4.37 -6.47 9.54
CA ASN A 3 -4.86 -7.62 8.79
C ASN A 3 -5.46 -7.23 7.44
N LEU A 4 -6.16 -6.10 7.37
CA LEU A 4 -6.74 -5.61 6.11
C LEU A 4 -5.63 -5.21 5.13
N ILE A 5 -4.64 -4.42 5.58
CA ILE A 5 -3.52 -4.00 4.70
C ILE A 5 -2.75 -5.21 4.19
N LYS A 6 -2.46 -6.19 5.05
CA LYS A 6 -1.85 -7.46 4.66
C LYS A 6 -2.68 -8.16 3.57
N ASN A 7 -3.99 -8.31 3.77
CA ASN A 7 -4.88 -8.96 2.81
C ASN A 7 -4.99 -8.17 1.49
N ILE A 8 -4.98 -6.83 1.54
CA ILE A 8 -4.95 -5.96 0.35
C ILE A 8 -3.67 -6.20 -0.45
N ILE A 9 -2.51 -6.20 0.19
CA ILE A 9 -1.22 -6.42 -0.48
C ILE A 9 -1.21 -7.81 -1.11
N TYR A 10 -1.58 -8.84 -0.35
CA TYR A 10 -1.69 -10.20 -0.87
C TYR A 10 -2.61 -10.26 -2.10
N SER A 11 -3.81 -9.70 -2.00
CA SER A 11 -4.79 -9.70 -3.11
C SER A 11 -4.29 -8.94 -4.33
N SER A 12 -3.56 -7.85 -4.11
CA SER A 12 -2.95 -7.06 -5.20
C SER A 12 -1.88 -7.85 -5.93
N ILE A 13 -1.03 -8.59 -5.21
CA ILE A 13 -0.02 -9.49 -5.81
C ILE A 13 -0.69 -10.63 -6.60
N GLN A 14 -1.74 -11.25 -6.04
CA GLN A 14 -2.47 -12.30 -6.74
C GLN A 14 -3.15 -11.79 -8.01
N ASN A 15 -3.74 -10.60 -7.96
CA ASN A 15 -4.33 -9.98 -9.14
C ASN A 15 -3.27 -9.60 -10.18
N PHE A 16 -2.10 -9.11 -9.75
CA PHE A 16 -0.98 -8.84 -10.63
C PHE A 16 -0.62 -10.09 -11.43
N PHE A 17 -0.35 -11.23 -10.77
CA PHE A 17 -0.02 -12.48 -11.48
C PHE A 17 -1.15 -12.97 -12.39
N LYS A 18 -2.41 -12.74 -12.00
CA LYS A 18 -3.57 -13.13 -12.80
C LYS A 18 -3.73 -12.28 -14.06
N ASN A 19 -3.54 -10.97 -13.93
CA ASN A 19 -3.82 -10.00 -14.99
C ASN A 19 -2.61 -9.76 -15.91
N GLU A 20 -1.40 -9.90 -15.37
CA GLU A 20 -0.12 -9.65 -16.04
C GLU A 20 0.66 -10.98 -16.13
N ASN A 21 0.01 -12.01 -16.69
CA ASN A 21 0.55 -13.38 -16.68
C ASN A 21 1.73 -13.59 -17.66
N ASP A 22 1.91 -12.67 -18.61
CA ASP A 22 3.01 -12.56 -19.56
C ASP A 22 4.01 -11.47 -19.16
N PHE A 23 3.91 -10.92 -17.95
CA PHE A 23 4.75 -9.80 -17.48
C PHE A 23 6.25 -10.09 -17.53
N PHE A 24 6.66 -11.36 -17.49
CA PHE A 24 8.07 -11.78 -17.54
C PHE A 24 8.53 -12.18 -18.96
N ASP A 25 7.64 -12.15 -19.95
CA ASP A 25 7.87 -12.65 -21.30
C ASP A 25 8.34 -11.51 -22.22
N TYR A 26 9.62 -11.17 -22.12
CA TYR A 26 10.22 -10.09 -22.92
C TYR A 26 10.85 -10.57 -24.22
N THR A 27 10.86 -9.68 -25.22
CA THR A 27 11.59 -9.89 -26.47
C THR A 27 13.03 -9.42 -26.35
N SER A 28 13.87 -9.67 -27.36
CA SER A 28 15.22 -9.08 -27.41
C SER A 28 15.24 -7.54 -27.49
N GLN A 29 14.12 -6.89 -27.82
CA GLN A 29 13.99 -5.45 -27.98
C GLN A 29 13.30 -4.77 -26.78
N THR A 30 12.74 -5.54 -25.85
CA THR A 30 12.03 -5.03 -24.67
C THR A 30 12.65 -5.61 -23.41
N GLY A 31 12.68 -4.82 -22.34
CA GLY A 31 13.25 -5.27 -21.07
C GLY A 31 12.45 -4.72 -19.91
N MET A 32 12.52 -5.44 -18.79
CA MET A 32 11.86 -5.03 -17.55
C MET A 32 12.72 -4.08 -16.74
N THR A 33 12.15 -2.96 -16.33
CA THR A 33 12.69 -2.16 -15.22
C THR A 33 11.87 -2.40 -13.96
N GLU A 34 12.46 -2.15 -12.79
CA GLU A 34 11.68 -2.11 -11.53
C GLU A 34 10.54 -1.11 -11.62
N TRP A 35 10.71 -0.05 -12.41
CA TRP A 35 9.69 0.95 -12.66
C TRP A 35 8.42 0.38 -13.31
N ASN A 36 8.55 -0.57 -14.25
CA ASN A 36 7.39 -1.27 -14.82
C ASN A 36 6.63 -2.01 -13.72
N LEU A 37 7.33 -2.82 -12.92
CA LEU A 37 6.73 -3.58 -11.81
C LEU A 37 6.02 -2.65 -10.82
N THR A 38 6.67 -1.56 -10.44
CA THR A 38 6.12 -0.53 -9.55
C THR A 38 4.80 0.04 -10.07
N HIS A 39 4.70 0.33 -11.37
CA HIS A 39 3.47 0.83 -11.97
C HIS A 39 2.32 -0.18 -11.91
N HIS A 40 2.55 -1.44 -12.30
CA HIS A 40 1.50 -2.47 -12.26
C HIS A 40 1.07 -2.77 -10.82
N LEU A 41 2.01 -2.85 -9.87
CA LEU A 41 1.69 -3.01 -8.45
C LEU A 41 0.89 -1.83 -7.90
N CYS A 42 1.26 -0.59 -8.24
CA CYS A 42 0.51 0.60 -7.82
C CYS A 42 -0.94 0.56 -8.33
N ASN A 43 -1.13 0.16 -9.59
CA ASN A 43 -2.46 0.01 -10.18
C ASN A 43 -3.30 -1.01 -9.40
N GLU A 44 -2.77 -2.19 -9.08
CA GLU A 44 -3.50 -3.19 -8.31
C GLU A 44 -3.81 -2.73 -6.87
N LEU A 45 -2.83 -2.15 -6.17
CA LEU A 45 -3.02 -1.61 -4.82
C LEU A 45 -4.08 -0.51 -4.78
N SER A 46 -4.11 0.36 -5.80
CA SER A 46 -5.04 1.50 -5.86
C SER A 46 -6.51 1.09 -5.97
N LYS A 47 -6.80 -0.10 -6.49
CA LYS A 47 -8.16 -0.66 -6.55
C LYS A 47 -8.73 -0.85 -5.14
N TYR A 48 -7.87 -1.21 -4.19
CA TYR A 48 -8.24 -1.40 -2.80
C TYR A 48 -8.12 -0.10 -2.00
N ILE A 49 -7.01 0.63 -2.11
CA ILE A 49 -6.74 1.85 -1.33
C ILE A 49 -7.26 3.10 -2.07
N PHE A 50 -8.52 3.05 -2.52
CA PHE A 50 -9.14 4.11 -3.32
C PHE A 50 -9.37 5.43 -2.55
N TRP A 51 -9.29 5.39 -1.22
CA TRP A 51 -9.59 6.54 -0.36
C TRP A 51 -8.39 7.47 -0.11
N LEU A 52 -7.22 7.14 -0.64
CA LEU A 52 -6.01 7.96 -0.54
C LEU A 52 -5.47 8.32 -1.91
N ASN A 53 -4.64 9.36 -1.96
CA ASN A 53 -3.82 9.63 -3.12
C ASN A 53 -2.73 8.56 -3.21
N ASN A 54 -2.41 8.13 -4.43
CA ASN A 54 -1.24 7.31 -4.71
C ASN A 54 -0.30 8.04 -5.66
N GLU A 55 1.00 7.87 -5.44
CA GLU A 55 2.06 8.49 -6.24
C GLU A 55 3.22 7.49 -6.38
N VAL A 56 3.76 7.40 -7.59
CA VAL A 56 4.92 6.58 -7.94
C VAL A 56 6.15 7.48 -8.09
N ASP A 57 7.29 7.06 -7.55
CA ASP A 57 8.59 7.75 -7.66
C ASP A 57 8.57 9.25 -7.28
N VAL A 58 7.83 9.60 -6.21
CA VAL A 58 7.67 11.01 -5.81
C VAL A 58 8.84 11.53 -4.99
N ALA A 59 9.47 12.60 -5.47
CA ALA A 59 10.56 13.28 -4.75
C ALA A 59 10.09 13.93 -3.44
N LYS A 60 10.70 13.51 -2.33
CA LYS A 60 10.56 14.18 -1.03
C LYS A 60 11.65 15.24 -0.89
N ARG A 61 11.34 16.48 -1.27
CA ARG A 61 12.31 17.60 -1.32
C ARG A 61 13.07 17.84 0.00
N ASN A 62 12.38 17.72 1.14
CA ASN A 62 12.97 17.89 2.47
C ASN A 62 13.73 16.64 2.98
N TYR A 63 13.91 15.64 2.12
CA TYR A 63 14.59 14.38 2.39
C TYR A 63 15.62 14.11 1.29
N GLU A 64 16.45 15.10 0.96
CA GLU A 64 17.53 14.98 -0.04
C GLU A 64 17.04 14.50 -1.42
N ASN A 65 15.79 14.81 -1.76
CA ASN A 65 15.10 14.31 -2.96
C ASN A 65 15.03 12.77 -3.06
N LYS A 66 15.14 12.04 -1.95
CA LYS A 66 14.87 10.60 -1.90
C LYS A 66 13.44 10.33 -2.38
N ARG A 67 13.25 9.17 -3.01
CA ARG A 67 12.00 8.76 -3.67
C ARG A 67 11.62 7.35 -3.21
N PRO A 68 10.45 7.17 -2.58
CA PRO A 68 9.86 5.84 -2.44
C PRO A 68 9.26 5.39 -3.77
N ASP A 69 9.17 4.08 -3.99
CA ASP A 69 8.61 3.53 -5.23
C ASP A 69 7.12 3.82 -5.34
N ILE A 70 6.34 3.54 -4.28
CA ILE A 70 4.91 3.85 -4.22
C ILE A 70 4.56 4.41 -2.84
N ILE A 71 3.68 5.40 -2.80
CA ILE A 71 3.06 5.86 -1.56
C ILE A 71 1.54 5.90 -1.66
N PHE A 72 0.87 5.66 -0.55
CA PHE A 72 -0.54 5.96 -0.33
C PHE A 72 -0.66 6.94 0.82
N HIS A 73 -1.16 8.14 0.50
CA HIS A 73 -1.18 9.24 1.45
C HIS A 73 -2.32 10.23 1.19
N LYS A 74 -2.55 11.13 2.14
CA LYS A 74 -3.37 12.33 1.92
C LYS A 74 -2.47 13.48 1.49
N ARG A 75 -2.75 14.09 0.34
CA ARG A 75 -2.03 15.32 -0.08
C ARG A 75 -2.19 16.45 0.94
N ARG A 76 -1.16 17.32 0.97
CA ARG A 76 -1.06 18.52 1.85
C ARG A 76 -0.87 18.24 3.34
N THR A 77 -0.71 16.99 3.76
CA THR A 77 -0.48 16.63 5.16
C THR A 77 0.34 15.35 5.28
N ASN A 78 1.13 15.20 6.35
CA ASN A 78 1.79 13.93 6.69
C ASN A 78 0.93 13.07 7.65
N LYS A 79 -0.19 13.60 8.13
CA LYS A 79 -1.03 12.96 9.17
C LYS A 79 -1.65 11.65 8.71
N PHE A 80 -1.86 11.47 7.40
CA PHE A 80 -2.47 10.29 6.80
C PHE A 80 -1.55 9.68 5.74
N ASN A 81 -0.27 9.51 6.09
CA ASN A 81 0.67 8.70 5.35
C ASN A 81 0.44 7.23 5.74
N LEU A 82 -0.29 6.48 4.90
CA LEU A 82 -0.74 5.13 5.25
C LEU A 82 0.30 4.07 4.92
N LEU A 83 0.67 3.96 3.65
CA LEU A 83 1.50 2.89 3.12
C LEU A 83 2.62 3.46 2.25
N VAL A 84 3.84 2.97 2.46
CA VAL A 84 4.96 3.17 1.55
C VAL A 84 5.46 1.81 1.10
N VAL A 85 5.73 1.67 -0.20
CA VAL A 85 6.14 0.43 -0.86
C VAL A 85 7.56 0.61 -1.40
N GLU A 86 8.37 -0.41 -1.18
CA GLU A 86 9.62 -0.65 -1.92
C GLU A 86 9.42 -1.92 -2.76
N ALA A 87 9.58 -1.81 -4.08
CA ALA A 87 9.39 -2.87 -5.04
C ALA A 87 10.74 -3.31 -5.65
N LYS A 88 11.00 -4.62 -5.63
CA LYS A 88 12.20 -5.24 -6.20
C LYS A 88 11.84 -6.32 -7.20
N LYS A 89 12.79 -6.63 -8.06
CA LYS A 89 12.61 -7.66 -9.10
C LYS A 89 13.65 -8.76 -9.13
N ASN A 90 14.67 -8.71 -8.28
CA ASN A 90 15.75 -9.69 -8.29
C ASN A 90 15.69 -10.58 -7.04
N CYS A 91 15.75 -11.89 -7.23
CA CYS A 91 15.77 -12.86 -6.13
C CYS A 91 16.96 -12.66 -5.16
N ASN A 92 18.02 -11.98 -5.61
CA ASN A 92 19.21 -11.70 -4.82
C ASN A 92 19.18 -10.34 -4.11
N ASP A 93 18.12 -9.55 -4.27
CA ASP A 93 18.02 -8.26 -3.60
C ASP A 93 17.96 -8.43 -2.08
N LYS A 94 18.85 -7.71 -1.40
CA LYS A 94 19.04 -7.83 0.05
C LYS A 94 17.98 -7.02 0.77
N ARG A 95 17.52 -7.54 1.91
CA ARG A 95 16.67 -6.84 2.90
C ARG A 95 17.29 -5.54 3.46
N GLN A 96 18.47 -5.10 3.02
CA GLN A 96 19.04 -3.79 3.37
C GLN A 96 18.10 -2.62 3.01
N ASP A 97 17.27 -2.78 1.97
CA ASP A 97 16.29 -1.75 1.61
C ASP A 97 15.13 -1.65 2.60
N MET A 98 14.87 -2.68 3.42
CA MET A 98 13.89 -2.61 4.51
C MET A 98 14.31 -1.61 5.60
N ASN A 99 15.61 -1.48 5.87
CA ASN A 99 16.11 -0.47 6.79
C ASN A 99 15.91 0.94 6.23
N LYS A 100 16.13 1.14 4.93
CA LYS A 100 15.85 2.42 4.26
C LYS A 100 14.37 2.76 4.37
N LEU A 101 13.49 1.78 4.20
CA LEU A 101 12.05 1.95 4.33
C LEU A 101 11.68 2.44 5.73
N LYS A 102 12.15 1.75 6.77
CA LYS A 102 11.91 2.13 8.17
C LYS A 102 12.44 3.53 8.47
N MET A 103 13.72 3.78 8.16
CA MET A 103 14.41 5.02 8.56
C MET A 103 13.97 6.24 7.75
N ASN A 104 13.82 6.12 6.43
CA ASN A 104 13.50 7.28 5.59
C ASN A 104 12.02 7.65 5.66
N TRP A 105 11.12 6.66 5.78
CA TRP A 105 9.69 6.87 5.54
C TRP A 105 8.82 6.69 6.79
N MET A 106 9.09 5.68 7.61
CA MET A 106 8.22 5.35 8.74
C MET A 106 8.52 6.19 9.99
N MET A 107 9.67 6.86 10.06
CA MET A 107 10.02 7.80 11.13
C MET A 107 9.42 9.19 10.90
N LYS A 108 9.38 10.01 11.97
CA LYS A 108 9.00 11.43 11.87
C LYS A 108 9.93 12.20 10.91
N PRO A 109 9.45 13.26 10.24
CA PRO A 109 8.05 13.73 10.20
C PRO A 109 7.11 13.00 9.23
N LEU A 110 7.56 12.05 8.40
CA LEU A 110 6.69 11.38 7.42
C LEU A 110 5.76 10.34 8.07
N SER A 111 6.26 9.58 9.04
CA SER A 111 5.45 8.73 9.93
C SER A 111 4.47 7.78 9.24
N TYR A 112 4.85 7.21 8.09
CA TYR A 112 4.03 6.20 7.40
C TYR A 112 3.62 5.09 8.37
N ARG A 113 2.33 4.74 8.40
CA ARG A 113 1.79 3.73 9.33
C ARG A 113 2.30 2.33 9.02
N PHE A 114 2.41 2.02 7.73
CA PHE A 114 2.85 0.74 7.21
C PHE A 114 3.93 0.94 6.16
N GLY A 115 4.91 0.05 6.23
CA GLY A 115 5.89 -0.16 5.18
C GLY A 115 5.66 -1.51 4.53
N VAL A 116 5.92 -1.65 3.24
CA VAL A 116 5.94 -2.97 2.61
C VAL A 116 7.09 -3.10 1.65
N TYR A 117 7.79 -4.22 1.77
CA TYR A 117 8.75 -4.69 0.79
C TYR A 117 8.07 -5.74 -0.08
N ILE A 118 8.12 -5.59 -1.40
CA ILE A 118 7.56 -6.54 -2.36
C ILE A 118 8.65 -6.86 -3.39
N ASN A 119 9.13 -8.10 -3.40
CA ASN A 119 10.07 -8.58 -4.40
C ASN A 119 9.39 -9.62 -5.29
N ILE A 120 9.34 -9.38 -6.60
CA ILE A 120 8.77 -10.33 -7.58
C ILE A 120 9.79 -10.60 -8.68
N TRP A 121 10.31 -11.82 -8.74
CA TRP A 121 11.42 -12.17 -9.64
C TRP A 121 11.06 -13.23 -10.70
N GLY A 122 9.79 -13.64 -10.75
CA GLY A 122 9.29 -14.58 -11.75
C GLY A 122 7.80 -14.84 -11.58
N ASN A 123 7.23 -15.65 -12.47
CA ASN A 123 5.82 -16.00 -12.41
C ASN A 123 5.49 -16.75 -11.11
N GLN A 124 4.57 -16.20 -10.31
CA GLN A 124 4.19 -16.67 -8.97
C GLN A 124 5.36 -16.74 -7.97
N GLN A 125 6.51 -16.14 -8.29
CA GLN A 125 7.68 -16.12 -7.44
C GLN A 125 7.84 -14.75 -6.80
N TYR A 126 7.55 -14.67 -5.50
CA TYR A 126 7.62 -13.42 -4.76
C TYR A 126 7.97 -13.61 -3.29
N GLU A 127 8.44 -12.52 -2.67
CA GLU A 127 8.52 -12.32 -1.23
C GLU A 127 7.84 -10.99 -0.93
N ALA A 128 6.92 -10.97 0.02
CA ALA A 128 6.31 -9.75 0.49
C ALA A 128 6.35 -9.69 2.02
N ILE A 129 6.73 -8.54 2.57
CA ILE A 129 6.88 -8.32 4.01
C ILE A 129 6.21 -7.00 4.38
N LEU A 130 5.18 -7.07 5.22
CA LEU A 130 4.56 -5.91 5.86
C LEU A 130 5.36 -5.54 7.10
N ILE A 131 5.72 -4.27 7.21
CA ILE A 131 6.42 -3.67 8.33
C ILE A 131 5.47 -2.75 9.08
N LYS A 132 5.35 -2.96 10.38
CA LYS A 132 4.55 -2.12 11.27
C LYS A 132 5.38 -1.00 11.89
N ARG A 133 4.71 0.03 12.42
CA ARG A 133 5.37 1.19 13.05
C ARG A 133 6.26 0.81 14.25
N ASN A 134 5.95 -0.27 14.95
CA ASN A 134 6.78 -0.82 16.04
C ASN A 134 8.02 -1.59 15.52
N GLY A 135 8.20 -1.69 14.20
CA GLY A 135 9.31 -2.40 13.56
C GLY A 135 9.06 -3.89 13.32
N GLU A 136 7.94 -4.43 13.78
CA GLU A 136 7.54 -5.83 13.58
C GLU A 136 7.30 -6.12 12.09
N GLU A 137 7.75 -7.29 11.66
CA GLU A 137 7.71 -7.76 10.28
C GLU A 137 6.78 -8.95 10.16
N ILE A 138 5.86 -8.89 9.19
CA ILE A 138 4.90 -9.93 8.90
C ILE A 138 5.11 -10.35 7.44
N GLN A 139 5.57 -11.58 7.23
CA GLN A 139 5.61 -12.17 5.90
C GLN A 139 4.18 -12.30 5.36
N ILE A 140 3.97 -11.99 4.10
CA ILE A 140 2.67 -12.06 3.43
C ILE A 140 2.68 -13.27 2.51
N ASN A 141 1.79 -14.23 2.76
CA ASN A 141 1.62 -15.42 1.94
C ASN A 141 0.18 -15.97 2.08
N GLU A 142 -0.12 -17.01 1.30
CA GLU A 142 -1.42 -17.67 1.26
C GLU A 142 -1.85 -18.31 2.59
N THR A 143 -0.91 -18.69 3.46
CA THR A 143 -1.23 -19.34 4.73
C THR A 143 -1.71 -18.36 5.81
N ASN A 144 -1.36 -17.08 5.68
CA ASN A 144 -1.67 -16.07 6.69
C ASN A 144 -2.46 -14.87 6.16
N SER A 145 -2.81 -14.86 4.87
CA SER A 145 -3.52 -13.78 4.21
C SER A 145 -4.79 -14.30 3.54
N LYS A 146 -5.82 -13.46 3.49
CA LYS A 146 -7.07 -13.77 2.79
C LYS A 146 -7.14 -12.97 1.50
N TYR A 147 -7.57 -13.61 0.42
CA TYR A 147 -7.88 -12.93 -0.83
C TYR A 147 -9.18 -12.11 -0.69
N ILE A 148 -9.16 -10.88 -1.22
CA ILE A 148 -10.29 -9.95 -1.28
C ILE A 148 -10.54 -9.64 -2.75
N ALA A 149 -11.75 -9.91 -3.25
CA ALA A 149 -12.10 -9.63 -4.64
C ALA A 149 -12.37 -8.12 -4.85
N SER A 150 -11.61 -7.48 -5.74
CA SER A 150 -11.71 -6.02 -5.98
C SER A 150 -13.03 -5.57 -6.62
N ALA A 151 -13.70 -6.45 -7.37
CA ALA A 151 -14.96 -6.17 -8.05
C ALA A 151 -16.15 -5.92 -7.10
N ILE A 152 -15.99 -6.15 -5.80
CA ILE A 152 -17.07 -6.11 -4.81
C ILE A 152 -17.13 -4.77 -4.06
N ILE A 153 -16.13 -3.89 -4.23
CA ILE A 153 -16.11 -2.56 -3.58
C ILE A 153 -17.16 -1.65 -4.22
N LYS A 154 -18.38 -1.69 -3.66
CA LYS A 154 -19.55 -0.91 -4.14
C LYS A 154 -19.31 0.59 -4.00
N ASP A 155 -19.71 1.38 -5.00
CA ASP A 155 -19.53 2.83 -5.02
C ASP A 155 -20.16 3.55 -3.81
N GLN A 156 -21.28 3.05 -3.29
CA GLN A 156 -21.93 3.57 -2.08
C GLN A 156 -21.02 3.60 -0.85
N PHE A 157 -20.03 2.71 -0.77
CA PHE A 157 -19.06 2.65 0.32
C PHE A 157 -17.94 3.69 0.15
N LYS A 158 -17.67 4.11 -1.08
CA LYS A 158 -16.68 5.16 -1.38
C LYS A 158 -17.15 6.51 -0.85
N ASP A 159 -18.45 6.79 -0.91
CA ASP A 159 -19.02 8.05 -0.44
C ASP A 159 -18.89 8.26 1.07
N SER A 160 -19.07 7.20 1.88
CA SER A 160 -18.97 7.34 3.34
C SER A 160 -17.52 7.61 3.77
N ILE A 161 -16.56 6.90 3.17
CA ILE A 161 -15.13 7.14 3.43
C ILE A 161 -14.72 8.53 2.94
N LYS A 162 -15.21 8.97 1.77
CA LYS A 162 -14.92 10.30 1.22
C LYS A 162 -15.34 11.43 2.17
N LYS A 163 -16.52 11.32 2.81
CA LYS A 163 -16.98 12.29 3.82
C LYS A 163 -16.01 12.40 4.99
N VAL A 164 -15.51 11.28 5.51
CA VAL A 164 -14.50 11.29 6.59
C VAL A 164 -13.19 11.94 6.10
N MET A 165 -12.78 11.64 4.87
CA MET A 165 -11.57 12.21 4.26
C MET A 165 -11.65 13.72 3.96
N GLU A 166 -12.85 14.28 3.83
CA GLU A 166 -13.08 15.73 3.66
C GLU A 166 -12.99 16.48 5.00
N GLU A 167 -13.41 15.87 6.11
CA GLU A 167 -13.19 16.40 7.46
C GLU A 167 -11.69 16.47 7.80
N ILE A 168 -10.92 15.52 7.25
CA ILE A 168 -9.47 15.43 7.35
C ILE A 168 -8.80 16.50 6.46
N GLY A 169 -8.65 17.70 7.02
CA GLY A 169 -7.96 18.81 6.35
C GLY A 169 -8.36 20.21 6.82
N ILE A 170 -9.35 20.34 7.71
CA ILE A 170 -9.97 21.62 8.04
C ILE A 170 -9.30 22.33 9.24
N ASP A 171 -8.57 21.66 10.13
CA ASP A 171 -7.86 22.34 11.22
C ASP A 171 -6.55 21.61 11.61
N PRO A 172 -5.37 22.23 11.39
CA PRO A 172 -4.09 21.63 11.73
C PRO A 172 -3.70 21.69 13.22
N SER A 173 -4.49 22.32 14.09
CA SER A 173 -4.00 22.82 15.38
C SER A 173 -4.18 21.92 16.62
N ARG A 174 -4.81 20.73 16.51
CA ARG A 174 -5.11 19.88 17.69
C ARG A 174 -4.83 18.40 17.47
N GLU A 175 -3.68 17.91 17.97
CA GLU A 175 -3.30 16.48 17.96
C GLU A 175 -4.40 15.50 18.47
N PRO A 176 -5.19 15.81 19.53
CA PRO A 176 -6.24 14.89 19.99
C PRO A 176 -7.36 14.66 18.98
N LEU A 177 -7.65 15.65 18.14
CA LEU A 177 -8.68 15.56 17.09
C LEU A 177 -8.22 14.65 15.95
N GLU A 178 -6.91 14.60 15.69
CA GLU A 178 -6.33 13.84 14.58
C GLU A 178 -6.40 12.34 14.83
N LYS A 179 -6.08 11.91 16.05
CA LYS A 179 -6.19 10.49 16.43
C LYS A 179 -7.63 10.00 16.31
N LEU A 180 -8.59 10.83 16.73
CA LEU A 180 -10.02 10.53 16.59
C LEU A 180 -10.45 10.40 15.12
N LEU A 181 -9.93 11.26 14.24
CA LEU A 181 -10.21 11.20 12.80
C LEU A 181 -9.56 9.97 12.13
N GLU A 182 -8.33 9.60 12.53
CA GLU A 182 -7.69 8.35 12.08
C GLU A 182 -8.51 7.12 12.51
N GLU A 183 -8.94 7.06 13.77
CA GLU A 183 -9.79 5.98 14.29
C GLU A 183 -11.15 5.92 13.59
N LYS A 184 -11.77 7.08 13.30
CA LYS A 184 -13.02 7.17 12.55
C LYS A 184 -12.85 6.65 11.11
N LEU A 185 -11.77 7.04 10.44
CA LEU A 185 -11.44 6.55 9.10
C LEU A 185 -11.20 5.03 9.11
N ASP A 186 -10.38 4.53 10.03
CA ASP A 186 -10.06 3.11 10.17
C ASP A 186 -11.33 2.28 10.39
N LYS A 187 -12.23 2.73 11.27
CA LYS A 187 -13.50 2.06 11.53
C LYS A 187 -14.34 1.97 10.26
N GLU A 188 -14.40 3.04 9.49
CA GLU A 188 -15.21 3.11 8.29
C GLU A 188 -14.64 2.27 7.16
N VAL A 189 -13.32 2.32 6.95
CA VAL A 189 -12.62 1.43 6.02
C VAL A 189 -12.84 -0.03 6.39
N LEU A 190 -12.63 -0.41 7.66
CA LEU A 190 -12.86 -1.79 8.11
C LEU A 190 -14.30 -2.24 7.91
N ARG A 191 -15.28 -1.36 8.17
CA ARG A 191 -16.71 -1.65 7.95
C ARG A 191 -17.01 -1.99 6.49
N VAL A 192 -16.40 -1.27 5.55
CA VAL A 192 -16.56 -1.52 4.11
C VAL A 192 -16.05 -2.90 3.74
N PHE A 193 -14.82 -3.23 4.12
CA PHE A 193 -14.23 -4.53 3.82
C PHE A 193 -14.88 -5.69 4.61
N SER A 194 -15.43 -5.46 5.80
CA SER A 194 -16.16 -6.51 6.54
C SER A 194 -17.51 -6.83 5.92
N LEU A 195 -18.21 -5.85 5.33
CA LEU A 195 -19.47 -6.10 4.61
C LEU A 195 -19.25 -6.92 3.32
N GLU A 196 -18.03 -6.94 2.78
CA GLU A 196 -17.68 -7.81 1.66
C GLU A 196 -17.55 -9.28 2.09
N GLU A 197 -17.00 -9.56 3.29
CA GLU A 197 -16.90 -10.93 3.81
C GLU A 197 -18.29 -11.59 3.98
N TRP A 198 -19.37 -10.80 4.11
CA TRP A 198 -20.75 -11.30 4.27
C TRP A 198 -21.47 -11.54 2.93
N ASN A 199 -20.97 -11.00 1.82
CA ASN A 199 -21.58 -11.17 0.49
C ASN A 199 -20.95 -12.31 -0.33
N ILE A 200 -20.07 -13.12 0.28
CA ILE A 200 -19.41 -14.29 -0.32
C ILE A 200 -19.93 -15.60 0.32
N ARG A 201 -21.19 -15.63 0.76
CA ARG A 201 -21.88 -16.87 1.17
C ARG A 201 -23.02 -17.19 0.21
#